data_AF-A0AAN6QJ70-F1
#
_entry.id   AF-A0AAN6QJ70-F1
#
_cell.length_a   1.000
_cell.length_b   1.000
_cell.length_c   1.000
_cell.angle_alpha   90.00
_cell.angle_beta   90.00
_cell.angle_gamma   90.00
#
_symmetry.space_group_name_H-M   'P 1'
#
loop_
_entity.id
_entity.type
_entity.pdbx_description
1 polymer ?
#
loop_
_entity_poly.entity_id
_entity_poly.type
_entity_poly.pdbx_seq_one_letter_code
_entity_poly.pdbx_strand_id
1 'polypeptide(L)'
;MAFVDRRCRPETEAWMFGVWEAEGGGLVAGSERQREAERLMSGVVDVYPRTVRSAGRRATRCGRYSANDYRAHAGNPEIMLWGAVHERTVPILLGLGVVALQFKAGMMPNYTFVFDVAEMPTPPLLPKGLIWGELQSQHLALVRSRTQIPRQERTMADLPNLAVFQSKLATAAPIAWAFVGLDGSLTTLHVEPEWRGRGLAKAMTTKLFRECMGGFWEESVRTKWAHGYVVVGNEASAHMCKGLGGKADWECYWLRVDLGKGLEALRR
;
A
#
# COMPACT_ATOMS: atom_id res chain seq x y z
N MET A 1 1.79 5.13 15.79
CA MET A 1 1.41 3.69 15.78
C MET A 1 2.16 3.03 14.64
N ALA A 2 2.66 1.80 14.83
CA ALA A 2 3.30 1.07 13.75
C ALA A 2 2.80 -0.38 13.70
N PHE A 3 2.40 -0.82 12.51
CA PHE A 3 2.17 -2.23 12.21
C PHE A 3 3.43 -2.79 11.58
N VAL A 4 3.93 -3.93 12.06
CA VAL A 4 5.12 -4.60 11.51
C VAL A 4 4.92 -6.09 11.31
N ASP A 5 5.16 -6.55 10.09
CA ASP A 5 5.20 -7.97 9.74
C ASP A 5 6.31 -8.27 8.71
N ARG A 6 7.45 -8.75 9.20
CA ARG A 6 8.59 -9.17 8.35
C ARG A 6 8.34 -10.49 7.62
N ARG A 7 7.24 -11.21 7.90
CA ARG A 7 6.86 -12.39 7.10
C ARG A 7 6.35 -11.95 5.73
N CYS A 8 5.88 -10.72 5.56
CA CYS A 8 5.36 -10.23 4.27
C CYS A 8 6.47 -9.92 3.24
N ARG A 9 7.75 -10.10 3.59
CA ARG A 9 8.88 -9.85 2.67
C ARG A 9 8.75 -10.52 1.31
N PRO A 10 9.08 -9.83 0.20
CA PRO A 10 9.62 -8.47 0.14
C PRO A 10 8.53 -7.38 -0.07
N GLU A 11 7.26 -7.66 0.27
CA GLU A 11 6.16 -6.68 0.25
C GLU A 11 6.36 -5.62 1.35
N THR A 12 5.40 -4.72 1.54
CA THR A 12 5.43 -3.78 2.67
C THR A 12 5.48 -4.54 3.99
N GLU A 13 6.44 -4.20 4.83
CA GLU A 13 6.65 -4.85 6.13
C GLU A 13 6.34 -3.95 7.30
N ALA A 14 6.34 -2.63 7.10
CA ALA A 14 5.96 -1.66 8.11
C ALA A 14 5.06 -0.56 7.54
N TRP A 15 4.08 -0.17 8.34
CA TRP A 15 3.34 1.08 8.20
C TRP A 15 3.49 1.82 9.51
N MET A 16 3.73 3.12 9.42
CA MET A 16 3.96 3.96 10.57
C MET A 16 3.20 5.26 10.45
N PHE A 17 2.80 5.78 11.60
CA PHE A 17 2.23 7.10 11.73
C PHE A 17 2.92 7.80 12.90
N GLY A 18 3.43 9.00 12.63
CA GLY A 18 4.02 9.92 13.61
C GLY A 18 3.07 11.07 13.92
N VAL A 19 2.99 11.48 15.18
CA VAL A 19 2.09 12.59 15.60
C VAL A 19 2.37 13.91 14.86
N TRP A 20 3.65 14.14 14.49
CA TRP A 20 4.07 15.30 13.70
C TRP A 20 3.49 15.33 12.27
N GLU A 21 2.97 14.20 11.76
CA GLU A 21 2.31 14.14 10.46
C GLU A 21 0.97 14.89 10.48
N ALA A 22 0.27 14.90 11.63
CA ALA A 22 -1.02 15.55 11.79
C ALA A 22 -0.95 17.03 12.22
N GLU A 23 0.20 17.51 12.70
CA GLU A 23 0.32 18.90 13.18
C GLU A 23 0.33 19.91 12.03
N GLY A 24 -0.45 21.01 12.14
CA GLY A 24 -0.36 22.10 11.17
C GLY A 24 1.02 22.76 11.17
N GLY A 25 1.59 23.06 9.99
CA GLY A 25 2.83 23.83 9.85
C GLY A 25 4.13 23.04 9.67
N GLY A 26 4.09 21.70 9.76
CA GLY A 26 5.26 20.84 9.54
C GLY A 26 6.37 21.00 10.58
N LEU A 27 7.42 20.19 10.48
CA LEU A 27 8.59 20.30 11.36
C LEU A 27 9.54 21.37 10.81
N VAL A 28 9.73 22.45 11.58
CA VAL A 28 10.70 23.50 11.23
C VAL A 28 12.12 22.98 11.43
N ALA A 29 12.98 23.21 10.43
CA ALA A 29 14.38 22.82 10.46
C ALA A 29 15.10 23.35 11.72
N GLY A 30 15.80 22.48 12.46
CA GLY A 30 16.50 22.81 13.69
C GLY A 30 15.61 23.08 14.90
N SER A 31 14.30 22.87 14.81
CA SER A 31 13.40 22.97 15.96
C SER A 31 13.60 21.84 16.96
N GLU A 32 13.21 22.06 18.21
CA GLU A 32 13.21 21.02 19.24
C GLU A 32 12.30 19.84 18.85
N ARG A 33 11.14 20.12 18.24
CA ARG A 33 10.23 19.10 17.75
C ARG A 33 10.85 18.23 16.67
N GLN A 34 11.62 18.81 15.74
CA GLN A 34 12.32 18.01 14.74
C GLN A 34 13.32 17.07 15.42
N ARG A 35 14.12 17.57 16.38
CA ARG A 35 15.06 16.74 17.14
C ARG A 35 14.36 15.63 17.92
N GLU A 36 13.19 15.91 18.47
CA GLU A 36 12.38 14.89 19.15
C GLU A 36 11.85 13.83 18.17
N ALA A 37 11.31 14.24 17.03
CA ALA A 37 10.89 13.31 15.98
C ALA A 37 12.05 12.45 15.47
N GLU A 38 13.23 13.04 15.24
CA GLU A 38 14.46 12.32 14.88
C GLU A 38 14.87 11.31 15.94
N ARG A 39 14.87 11.69 17.23
CA ARG A 39 15.18 10.78 18.34
C ARG A 39 14.19 9.62 18.43
N LEU A 40 12.90 9.91 18.33
CA LEU A 40 11.85 8.88 18.33
C LEU A 40 12.02 7.93 17.14
N MET A 41 12.25 8.47 15.95
CA MET A 41 12.43 7.68 14.74
C MET A 41 13.70 6.83 14.76
N SER A 42 14.80 7.36 15.28
CA SER A 42 16.02 6.61 15.51
C SER A 42 15.77 5.43 16.45
N GLY A 43 15.09 5.67 17.57
CA GLY A 43 14.69 4.60 18.50
C GLY A 43 13.79 3.53 17.86
N VAL A 44 12.86 3.92 16.98
CA VAL A 44 12.01 2.98 16.24
C VAL A 44 12.83 2.09 15.30
N VAL A 45 13.75 2.67 14.52
CA VAL A 45 14.64 1.91 13.62
C VAL A 45 15.48 0.89 14.40
N ASP A 46 15.95 1.26 15.58
CA ASP A 46 16.79 0.40 16.44
C ASP A 46 16.06 -0.76 17.11
N VAL A 47 14.77 -0.58 17.40
CA VAL A 47 13.96 -1.63 18.05
C VAL A 47 13.55 -2.71 17.05
N TYR A 48 13.32 -2.37 15.77
CA TYR A 48 12.82 -3.34 14.79
C TYR A 48 13.69 -4.59 14.56
N PRO A 49 15.03 -4.49 14.48
CA PRO A 49 15.89 -5.68 14.45
C PRO A 49 15.68 -6.64 15.62
N ARG A 50 15.32 -6.12 16.80
CA ARG A 50 15.24 -6.89 18.06
C ARG A 50 13.89 -7.56 18.26
N THR A 51 12.81 -6.96 17.75
CA THR A 51 11.44 -7.45 17.97
C THR A 51 11.02 -8.53 16.99
N VAL A 52 11.74 -8.70 15.87
CA VAL A 52 11.29 -9.64 14.83
C VAL A 52 12.28 -10.79 14.62
N ARG A 53 11.92 -11.96 15.15
CA ARG A 53 12.60 -13.23 14.85
C ARG A 53 12.58 -13.48 13.34
N SER A 54 13.73 -13.89 12.81
CA SER A 54 13.99 -14.15 11.40
C SER A 54 12.90 -15.00 10.73
N ALA A 55 12.11 -14.38 9.86
CA ALA A 55 11.20 -15.12 8.98
C ALA A 55 12.05 -15.91 7.95
N GLY A 56 11.81 -17.22 7.86
CA GLY A 56 12.58 -18.14 7.04
C GLY A 56 12.59 -17.78 5.55
N ARG A 57 13.73 -18.05 4.89
CA ARG A 57 13.98 -17.78 3.47
C ARG A 57 13.03 -18.60 2.57
N ARG A 58 12.02 -17.96 1.96
CA ARG A 58 11.40 -18.46 0.72
C ARG A 58 11.19 -17.29 -0.24
N ALA A 59 12.14 -17.11 -1.16
CA ALA A 59 12.03 -16.13 -2.24
C ALA A 59 11.39 -16.80 -3.47
N THR A 60 10.18 -16.38 -3.85
CA THR A 60 9.57 -16.72 -5.14
C THR A 60 9.99 -15.71 -6.21
N ARG A 61 10.40 -16.19 -7.39
CA ARG A 61 10.82 -15.35 -8.53
C ARG A 61 9.63 -14.57 -9.13
N CYS A 62 9.83 -13.29 -9.42
CA CYS A 62 9.01 -12.49 -10.34
C CYS A 62 9.92 -11.56 -11.20
N GLY A 63 9.42 -11.03 -12.32
CA GLY A 63 10.17 -10.40 -13.43
C GLY A 63 10.37 -8.87 -13.39
N ARG A 64 11.32 -8.41 -14.25
CA ARG A 64 12.03 -7.11 -14.40
C ARG A 64 11.09 -5.88 -14.44
N TYR A 65 11.36 -4.67 -13.92
CA TYR A 65 12.53 -3.99 -13.36
C TYR A 65 12.50 -3.86 -11.82
N SER A 66 11.30 -3.85 -11.23
CA SER A 66 11.09 -3.86 -9.78
C SER A 66 11.65 -5.13 -9.12
N ALA A 67 11.61 -6.25 -9.84
CA ALA A 67 12.07 -7.54 -9.34
C ALA A 67 13.53 -7.56 -8.87
N ASN A 68 14.41 -6.72 -9.42
CA ASN A 68 15.79 -6.65 -8.96
C ASN A 68 15.86 -5.99 -7.58
N ASP A 69 15.20 -4.84 -7.41
CA ASP A 69 15.10 -4.14 -6.12
C ASP A 69 14.39 -5.01 -5.07
N TYR A 70 13.30 -5.68 -5.45
CA TYR A 70 12.58 -6.60 -4.55
C TYR A 70 13.37 -7.88 -4.24
N ARG A 71 14.18 -8.40 -5.17
CA ARG A 71 15.05 -9.56 -4.92
C ARG A 71 16.24 -9.18 -4.04
N ALA A 72 16.87 -8.05 -4.30
CA ALA A 72 17.94 -7.52 -3.46
C ALA A 72 17.43 -7.21 -2.05
N HIS A 73 16.22 -6.63 -1.93
CA HIS A 73 15.52 -6.49 -0.66
C HIS A 73 15.28 -7.84 0.01
N ALA A 74 14.71 -8.83 -0.70
CA ALA A 74 14.48 -10.16 -0.13
C ALA A 74 15.77 -10.84 0.36
N GLY A 75 16.91 -10.55 -0.28
CA GLY A 75 18.22 -11.13 0.04
C GLY A 75 18.94 -10.46 1.21
N ASN A 76 18.63 -9.21 1.54
CA ASN A 76 19.29 -8.47 2.63
C ASN A 76 18.35 -8.35 3.85
N PRO A 77 18.61 -9.06 4.96
CA PRO A 77 17.75 -9.01 6.15
C PRO A 77 17.76 -7.65 6.87
N GLU A 78 18.75 -6.79 6.66
CA GLU A 78 18.82 -5.46 7.30
C GLU A 78 17.92 -4.45 6.59
N ILE A 79 17.60 -4.67 5.32
CA ILE A 79 16.69 -3.81 4.57
C ILE A 79 15.26 -4.17 4.91
N MET A 80 14.41 -3.18 5.14
CA MET A 80 12.98 -3.36 5.37
C MET A 80 12.18 -2.38 4.51
N LEU A 81 11.08 -2.84 3.88
CA LEU A 81 10.21 -1.95 3.10
C LEU A 81 9.12 -1.33 3.99
N TRP A 82 9.18 -0.01 4.15
CA TRP A 82 8.19 0.79 4.84
C TRP A 82 7.25 1.42 3.81
N GLY A 83 5.95 1.22 3.98
CA GLY A 83 4.93 1.71 3.07
C GLY A 83 4.19 2.90 3.63
N ALA A 84 3.59 3.67 2.73
CA ALA A 84 2.82 4.87 3.05
C ALA A 84 3.57 5.85 3.98
N VAL A 85 4.90 5.95 3.85
CA VAL A 85 5.70 6.87 4.66
C VAL A 85 5.34 8.29 4.27
N HIS A 86 4.81 9.06 5.22
CA HIS A 86 4.35 10.43 4.99
C HIS A 86 5.49 11.34 4.50
N GLU A 87 5.20 12.27 3.60
CA GLU A 87 6.18 13.24 3.06
C GLU A 87 6.98 13.99 4.13
N ARG A 88 6.38 14.20 5.32
CA ARG A 88 7.03 14.85 6.48
C ARG A 88 7.98 13.94 7.26
N THR A 89 7.81 12.63 7.15
CA THR A 89 8.65 11.62 7.79
C THR A 89 9.84 11.25 6.91
N VAL A 90 9.71 11.37 5.60
CA VAL A 90 10.81 11.18 4.62
C VAL A 90 12.08 11.98 4.98
N PRO A 91 12.04 13.31 5.20
CA PRO A 91 13.25 14.09 5.51
C PRO A 91 13.91 13.68 6.83
N ILE A 92 13.13 13.21 7.82
CA ILE A 92 13.68 12.68 9.07
C ILE A 92 14.51 11.42 8.79
N LEU A 93 13.95 10.46 8.03
CA LEU A 93 14.65 9.22 7.70
C LEU A 93 15.88 9.47 6.82
N LEU A 94 15.82 10.44 5.91
CA LEU A 94 16.97 10.88 5.11
C LEU A 94 18.05 11.53 5.99
N GLY A 95 17.67 12.41 6.91
CA GLY A 95 18.59 13.07 7.85
C GLY A 95 19.30 12.07 8.77
N LEU A 96 18.61 11.01 9.18
CA LEU A 96 19.19 9.89 9.94
C LEU A 96 20.11 8.99 9.09
N GLY A 97 20.13 9.14 7.76
CA GLY A 97 20.98 8.33 6.87
C GLY A 97 20.55 6.86 6.74
N VAL A 98 19.34 6.52 7.17
CA VAL A 98 18.83 5.14 7.22
C VAL A 98 18.09 4.73 5.94
N VAL A 99 17.81 5.65 5.02
CA VAL A 99 17.17 5.30 3.73
C VAL A 99 18.20 4.66 2.80
N ALA A 100 17.87 3.47 2.28
CA ALA A 100 18.68 2.72 1.34
C ALA A 100 18.52 3.27 -0.09
N LEU A 101 19.21 4.38 -0.38
CA LEU A 101 19.11 5.12 -1.64
C LEU A 101 19.59 4.34 -2.89
N GLN A 102 20.28 3.20 -2.71
CA GLN A 102 20.63 2.31 -3.83
C GLN A 102 19.39 1.70 -4.51
N PHE A 103 18.25 1.66 -3.82
CA PHE A 103 16.99 1.20 -4.40
C PHE A 103 16.23 2.37 -5.00
N LYS A 104 16.05 2.36 -6.32
CA LYS A 104 15.36 3.44 -7.03
C LYS A 104 13.83 3.28 -6.97
N ALA A 105 13.33 2.05 -6.87
CA ALA A 105 11.90 1.80 -6.76
C ALA A 105 11.37 2.21 -5.38
N GLY A 106 10.38 3.12 -5.34
CA GLY A 106 9.68 3.52 -4.12
C GLY A 106 9.92 4.97 -3.66
N MET A 107 10.87 5.68 -4.29
CA MET A 107 11.08 7.12 -4.10
C MET A 107 10.09 8.01 -4.86
N MET A 108 9.23 7.42 -5.70
CA MET A 108 8.19 8.19 -6.38
C MET A 108 7.06 8.51 -5.39
N PRO A 109 6.62 9.78 -5.32
CA PRO A 109 5.50 10.15 -4.47
C PRO A 109 4.21 9.48 -4.95
N ASN A 110 3.34 9.18 -3.99
CA ASN A 110 1.98 8.73 -4.20
C ASN A 110 1.03 9.68 -3.49
N TYR A 111 0.00 10.16 -4.18
CA TYR A 111 -1.13 10.78 -3.51
C TYR A 111 -1.81 9.75 -2.61
N THR A 112 -2.04 10.12 -1.35
CA THR A 112 -2.94 9.41 -0.46
C THR A 112 -4.34 9.96 -0.65
N PHE A 113 -5.18 9.21 -1.35
CA PHE A 113 -6.59 9.52 -1.48
C PHE A 113 -7.36 8.94 -0.29
N VAL A 114 -8.17 9.77 0.36
CA VAL A 114 -9.09 9.37 1.44
C VAL A 114 -10.53 9.56 1.00
N PHE A 115 -11.39 8.64 1.44
CA PHE A 115 -12.80 8.54 1.06
C PHE A 115 -13.66 8.37 2.31
N ASP A 116 -14.69 9.21 2.45
CA ASP A 116 -15.81 8.89 3.32
C ASP A 116 -16.72 7.92 2.56
N VAL A 117 -16.78 6.66 3.00
CA VAL A 117 -17.47 5.60 2.26
C VAL A 117 -18.98 5.83 2.17
N ALA A 118 -19.56 6.54 3.14
CA ALA A 118 -20.97 6.90 3.13
C ALA A 118 -21.28 7.94 2.05
N GLU A 119 -20.37 8.90 1.85
CA GLU A 119 -20.52 10.00 0.89
C GLU A 119 -20.05 9.64 -0.53
N MET A 120 -19.48 8.45 -0.73
CA MET A 120 -19.08 7.99 -2.06
C MET A 120 -20.30 7.91 -3.00
N PRO A 121 -20.17 8.33 -4.27
CA PRO A 121 -21.26 8.27 -5.21
C PRO A 121 -21.70 6.82 -5.45
N THR A 122 -22.99 6.63 -5.73
CA THR A 122 -23.51 5.33 -6.15
C THR A 122 -22.77 4.85 -7.39
N PRO A 123 -22.19 3.64 -7.35
CA PRO A 123 -21.44 3.14 -8.48
C PRO A 123 -22.35 2.90 -9.69
N PRO A 124 -21.84 3.03 -10.93
CA PRO A 124 -22.55 2.54 -12.10
C PRO A 124 -22.87 1.05 -11.92
N LEU A 125 -24.07 0.65 -12.35
CA LEU A 125 -24.41 -0.77 -12.42
C LEU A 125 -23.44 -1.49 -13.35
N LEU A 126 -23.18 -2.76 -13.05
CA LEU A 126 -22.39 -3.60 -13.96
C LEU A 126 -23.07 -3.65 -15.33
N PRO A 127 -22.31 -3.50 -16.43
CA PRO A 127 -22.80 -3.77 -17.77
C PRO A 127 -23.48 -5.14 -17.88
N LYS A 128 -24.52 -5.23 -18.73
CA LYS A 128 -25.30 -6.45 -18.93
C LYS A 128 -24.38 -7.64 -19.26
N GLY A 129 -24.61 -8.77 -18.58
CA GLY A 129 -23.85 -10.01 -18.76
C GLY A 129 -22.59 -10.12 -17.90
N LEU A 130 -22.19 -9.04 -17.22
CA LEU A 130 -21.12 -9.10 -16.22
C LEU A 130 -21.66 -9.46 -14.85
N ILE A 131 -20.84 -10.15 -14.06
CA ILE A 131 -21.19 -10.63 -12.72
C ILE A 131 -20.09 -10.30 -11.72
N TRP A 132 -20.49 -10.04 -10.48
CA TRP A 132 -19.58 -9.96 -9.34
C TRP A 132 -19.15 -11.37 -8.90
N GLY A 133 -17.97 -11.46 -8.33
CA GLY A 133 -17.48 -12.64 -7.63
C GLY A 133 -16.21 -12.34 -6.86
N GLU A 134 -15.63 -13.40 -6.30
CA GLU A 134 -14.36 -13.35 -5.57
C GLU A 134 -13.27 -14.07 -6.35
N LEU A 135 -12.04 -13.61 -6.20
CA LEU A 135 -10.88 -14.29 -6.73
C LEU A 135 -10.62 -15.57 -5.95
N GLN A 136 -10.30 -16.64 -6.69
CA GLN A 136 -9.93 -17.95 -6.16
C GLN A 136 -8.44 -18.18 -6.43
N SER A 137 -7.84 -19.19 -5.79
CA SER A 137 -6.40 -19.49 -5.95
C SER A 137 -5.96 -19.61 -7.41
N GLN A 138 -6.81 -20.19 -8.28
CA GLN A 138 -6.54 -20.31 -9.72
C GLN A 138 -6.44 -18.97 -10.47
N HIS A 139 -7.02 -17.89 -9.94
CA HIS A 139 -6.99 -16.56 -10.55
C HIS A 139 -5.73 -15.76 -10.18
N LEU A 140 -5.03 -16.15 -9.10
CA LEU A 140 -3.90 -15.38 -8.56
C LEU A 140 -2.70 -15.29 -9.51
N ALA A 141 -2.49 -16.31 -10.35
CA ALA A 141 -1.46 -16.27 -11.38
C ALA A 141 -1.71 -15.15 -12.39
N LEU A 142 -2.98 -14.94 -12.81
CA LEU A 142 -3.36 -13.85 -13.70
C LEU A 142 -3.12 -12.49 -13.03
N VAL A 143 -3.60 -12.32 -11.79
CA VAL A 143 -3.41 -11.08 -11.02
C VAL A 143 -1.92 -10.72 -10.95
N ARG A 144 -1.05 -11.68 -10.62
CA ARG A 144 0.40 -11.48 -10.54
C ARG A 144 1.01 -11.10 -11.87
N SER A 145 0.50 -11.63 -12.98
CA SER A 145 0.97 -11.28 -14.33
C SER A 145 0.63 -9.84 -14.75
N ARG A 146 -0.30 -9.18 -14.03
CA ARG A 146 -0.81 -7.84 -14.35
C ARG A 146 -0.32 -6.73 -13.41
N THR A 147 0.47 -7.09 -12.39
CA THR A 147 1.06 -6.13 -11.45
C THR A 147 2.58 -6.12 -11.56
N GLN A 148 3.17 -4.93 -11.47
CA GLN A 148 4.63 -4.75 -11.37
C GLN A 148 5.12 -4.80 -9.93
N ILE A 149 4.22 -4.73 -8.95
CA ILE A 149 4.53 -4.85 -7.52
C ILE A 149 4.43 -6.34 -7.17
N PRO A 150 5.52 -6.98 -6.74
CA PRO A 150 5.48 -8.38 -6.32
C PRO A 150 4.47 -8.57 -5.20
N ARG A 151 3.59 -9.56 -5.39
CA ARG A 151 2.64 -10.01 -4.38
C ARG A 151 2.82 -11.50 -4.15
N GLN A 152 2.77 -11.90 -2.89
CA GLN A 152 2.80 -13.30 -2.49
C GLN A 152 1.41 -13.88 -2.58
N GLU A 153 1.31 -15.11 -3.06
CA GLU A 153 0.03 -15.80 -3.18
C GLU A 153 -0.65 -15.98 -1.83
N ARG A 154 0.12 -16.28 -0.77
CA ARG A 154 -0.41 -16.33 0.59
C ARG A 154 -1.08 -15.02 1.01
N THR A 155 -0.41 -13.88 0.74
CA THR A 155 -0.95 -12.56 1.10
C THR A 155 -2.25 -12.33 0.34
N MET A 156 -2.26 -12.51 -0.98
CA MET A 156 -3.48 -12.29 -1.77
C MET A 156 -4.62 -13.26 -1.42
N ALA A 157 -4.31 -14.49 -1.01
CA ALA A 157 -5.34 -15.46 -0.62
C ALA A 157 -6.10 -15.03 0.64
N ASP A 158 -5.45 -14.29 1.55
CA ASP A 158 -6.03 -13.85 2.81
C ASP A 158 -6.69 -12.46 2.72
N LEU A 159 -6.39 -11.68 1.68
CA LEU A 159 -6.91 -10.32 1.53
C LEU A 159 -8.36 -10.31 1.01
N PRO A 160 -9.24 -9.49 1.61
CA PRO A 160 -10.56 -9.23 1.04
C PRO A 160 -10.43 -8.71 -0.39
N ASN A 161 -11.22 -9.26 -1.29
CA ASN A 161 -11.12 -8.96 -2.71
C ASN A 161 -12.48 -9.01 -3.39
N LEU A 162 -12.54 -8.37 -4.56
CA LEU A 162 -13.72 -8.34 -5.40
C LEU A 162 -13.27 -8.42 -6.86
N ALA A 163 -14.01 -9.17 -7.66
CA ALA A 163 -13.76 -9.33 -9.09
C ALA A 163 -15.04 -9.25 -9.92
N VAL A 164 -14.85 -8.99 -11.21
CA VAL A 164 -15.89 -9.00 -12.23
C VAL A 164 -15.56 -10.08 -13.25
N PHE A 165 -16.54 -10.89 -13.61
CA PHE A 165 -16.43 -11.95 -14.60
C PHE A 165 -17.47 -11.77 -15.72
N GLN A 166 -17.22 -12.39 -16.87
CA GLN A 166 -18.17 -12.48 -17.98
C GLN A 166 -19.08 -13.72 -17.90
N SER A 167 -18.78 -14.66 -17.02
CA SER A 167 -19.48 -15.95 -16.91
C SER A 167 -19.38 -16.51 -15.50
N LYS A 168 -20.40 -17.26 -15.08
CA LYS A 168 -20.45 -17.96 -13.77
C LYS A 168 -19.62 -19.25 -13.76
N LEU A 169 -18.98 -19.61 -14.87
CA LEU A 169 -18.12 -20.79 -14.91
C LEU A 169 -16.96 -20.63 -13.94
N ALA A 170 -16.67 -21.68 -13.17
CA ALA A 170 -15.55 -21.67 -12.22
C ALA A 170 -14.20 -21.36 -12.91
N THR A 171 -14.07 -21.68 -14.19
CA THR A 171 -12.86 -21.46 -14.99
C THR A 171 -12.81 -20.08 -15.67
N ALA A 172 -13.82 -19.23 -15.47
CA ALA A 172 -13.86 -17.91 -16.12
C ALA A 172 -12.75 -17.02 -15.57
N ALA A 173 -11.98 -16.40 -16.47
CA ALA A 173 -11.01 -15.40 -16.07
C ALA A 173 -11.72 -14.11 -15.61
N PRO A 174 -11.27 -13.46 -14.52
CA PRO A 174 -11.78 -12.16 -14.14
C PRO A 174 -11.31 -11.10 -15.15
N ILE A 175 -12.17 -10.14 -15.46
CA ILE A 175 -11.88 -9.01 -16.36
C ILE A 175 -11.56 -7.72 -15.60
N ALA A 176 -11.87 -7.69 -14.31
CA ALA A 176 -11.53 -6.61 -13.40
C ALA A 176 -11.44 -7.16 -11.97
N TRP A 177 -10.54 -6.63 -11.15
CA TRP A 177 -10.41 -7.00 -9.74
C TRP A 177 -9.78 -5.89 -8.91
N ALA A 178 -9.96 -5.98 -7.60
CA ALA A 178 -9.30 -5.16 -6.60
C ALA A 178 -9.23 -5.91 -5.27
N PHE A 179 -8.31 -5.48 -4.41
CA PHE A 179 -8.12 -6.00 -3.06
C PHE A 179 -8.15 -4.86 -2.05
N VAL A 180 -8.53 -5.18 -0.82
CA VAL A 180 -8.22 -4.36 0.35
C VAL A 180 -6.83 -4.79 0.84
N GLY A 181 -5.90 -3.85 0.97
CA GLY A 181 -4.54 -4.10 1.45
C GLY A 181 -4.49 -4.38 2.95
N LEU A 182 -3.33 -4.83 3.44
CA LEU A 182 -3.11 -5.09 4.88
C LEU A 182 -3.30 -3.83 5.75
N ASP A 183 -3.10 -2.65 5.16
CA ASP A 183 -3.34 -1.35 5.77
C ASP A 183 -4.78 -0.83 5.59
N GLY A 184 -5.66 -1.58 4.93
CA GLY A 184 -7.01 -1.13 4.57
C GLY A 184 -7.06 -0.27 3.30
N SER A 185 -5.97 -0.19 2.53
CA SER A 185 -5.93 0.60 1.29
C SER A 185 -6.57 -0.14 0.11
N LEU A 186 -7.09 0.60 -0.88
CA LEU A 186 -7.36 0.05 -2.21
C LEU A 186 -6.05 -0.38 -2.85
N THR A 187 -5.93 -1.67 -3.17
CA THR A 187 -4.70 -2.21 -3.75
C THR A 187 -4.97 -3.18 -4.90
N THR A 188 -3.98 -3.29 -5.80
CA THR A 188 -4.02 -4.20 -6.96
C THR A 188 -5.29 -4.04 -7.82
N LEU A 189 -5.83 -2.81 -7.90
CA LEU A 189 -6.95 -2.48 -8.77
C LEU A 189 -6.53 -2.66 -10.23
N HIS A 190 -7.29 -3.45 -10.97
CA HIS A 190 -7.07 -3.66 -12.40
C HIS A 190 -8.40 -3.77 -13.15
N VAL A 191 -8.39 -3.27 -14.38
CA VAL A 191 -9.43 -3.52 -15.39
C VAL A 191 -8.69 -3.86 -16.68
N GLU A 192 -9.02 -5.00 -17.27
CA GLU A 192 -8.43 -5.44 -18.54
C GLU A 192 -8.67 -4.35 -19.61
N PRO A 193 -7.68 -4.08 -20.50
CA PRO A 193 -7.69 -2.92 -21.39
C PRO A 193 -8.98 -2.72 -22.19
N GLU A 194 -9.54 -3.79 -22.75
CA GLU A 194 -10.75 -3.80 -23.58
C GLU A 194 -12.06 -3.50 -22.80
N TRP A 195 -11.99 -3.55 -21.48
CA TRP A 195 -13.09 -3.26 -20.56
C TRP A 195 -12.98 -1.88 -19.88
N ARG A 196 -11.91 -1.12 -20.14
CA ARG A 196 -11.72 0.23 -19.59
C ARG A 196 -12.71 1.23 -20.18
N GLY A 197 -12.88 2.35 -19.49
CA GLY A 197 -13.83 3.41 -19.88
C GLY A 197 -15.31 3.08 -19.61
N ARG A 198 -15.62 1.88 -19.07
CA ARG A 198 -16.99 1.43 -18.80
C ARG A 198 -17.44 1.60 -17.34
N GLY A 199 -16.71 2.40 -16.56
CA GLY A 199 -17.02 2.64 -15.14
C GLY A 199 -16.67 1.50 -14.17
N LEU A 200 -16.12 0.38 -14.63
CA LEU A 200 -15.83 -0.80 -13.79
C LEU A 200 -14.92 -0.50 -12.59
N ALA A 201 -13.88 0.31 -12.77
CA ALA A 201 -12.98 0.70 -11.68
C ALA A 201 -13.75 1.43 -10.56
N LYS A 202 -14.62 2.38 -10.91
CA LYS A 202 -15.46 3.09 -9.93
C LYS A 202 -16.43 2.13 -9.26
N ALA A 203 -17.09 1.28 -10.05
CA ALA A 203 -18.06 0.34 -9.53
C ALA A 203 -17.46 -0.62 -8.50
N MET A 204 -16.30 -1.16 -8.83
CA MET A 204 -15.56 -2.09 -8.00
C MET A 204 -15.01 -1.43 -6.75
N THR A 205 -14.37 -0.26 -6.85
CA THR A 205 -13.85 0.44 -5.67
C THR A 205 -14.96 0.76 -4.66
N THR A 206 -16.10 1.29 -5.11
CA THR A 206 -17.21 1.60 -4.20
C THR A 206 -17.79 0.35 -3.55
N LYS A 207 -17.99 -0.73 -4.32
CA LYS A 207 -18.52 -1.99 -3.77
C LYS A 207 -17.53 -2.64 -2.80
N LEU A 208 -16.25 -2.70 -3.17
CA LEU A 208 -15.18 -3.22 -2.33
C LEU A 208 -15.11 -2.47 -0.99
N PHE A 209 -15.13 -1.14 -1.01
CA PHE A 209 -15.09 -0.37 0.22
C PHE A 209 -16.35 -0.57 1.07
N ARG A 210 -17.54 -0.64 0.48
CA ARG A 210 -18.78 -0.84 1.24
C ARG A 210 -18.92 -2.22 1.86
N GLU A 211 -18.42 -3.26 1.19
CA GLU A 211 -18.75 -4.64 1.53
C GLU A 211 -17.55 -5.45 2.05
N CYS A 212 -16.32 -5.04 1.75
CA CYS A 212 -15.11 -5.83 2.04
C CYS A 212 -14.19 -5.19 3.09
N MET A 213 -14.58 -4.05 3.68
CA MET A 213 -13.80 -3.30 4.67
C MET A 213 -14.19 -3.55 6.13
N GLY A 214 -15.19 -4.41 6.40
CA GLY A 214 -15.78 -4.56 7.73
C GLY A 214 -14.77 -4.86 8.85
N GLY A 215 -13.70 -5.62 8.56
CA GLY A 215 -12.65 -5.94 9.53
C GLY A 215 -11.64 -4.81 9.81
N PHE A 216 -11.69 -3.71 9.07
CA PHE A 216 -10.78 -2.57 9.20
C PHE A 216 -11.38 -1.38 9.93
N TRP A 217 -12.66 -1.48 10.32
CA TRP A 217 -13.36 -0.43 11.05
C TRP A 217 -13.84 -0.94 12.39
N GLU A 218 -13.68 -0.12 13.42
CA GLU A 218 -14.40 -0.33 14.66
C GLU A 218 -15.89 -0.05 14.43
N GLU A 219 -16.75 -0.90 14.99
CA GLU A 219 -18.21 -0.82 14.79
C GLU A 219 -18.78 0.54 15.23
N SER A 220 -18.30 1.04 16.37
CA SER A 220 -18.73 2.29 17.01
C SER A 220 -18.38 3.57 16.24
N VAL A 221 -17.41 3.52 15.33
CA VAL A 221 -16.99 4.71 14.59
C VAL A 221 -18.04 5.07 13.55
N ARG A 222 -18.62 6.28 13.67
CA ARG A 222 -19.69 6.77 12.77
C ARG A 222 -19.22 6.88 11.32
N THR A 223 -18.06 7.48 11.10
CA THR A 223 -17.54 7.72 9.76
C THR A 223 -16.60 6.60 9.36
N LYS A 224 -16.98 5.84 8.33
CA LYS A 224 -16.17 4.76 7.79
C LYS A 224 -15.24 5.32 6.71
N TRP A 225 -13.97 5.45 7.04
CA TRP A 225 -12.95 5.98 6.12
C TRP A 225 -12.28 4.84 5.34
N ALA A 226 -12.10 5.03 4.05
CA ALA A 226 -11.23 4.20 3.21
C ALA A 226 -10.14 5.07 2.58
N HIS A 227 -9.08 4.44 2.09
CA HIS A 227 -8.02 5.17 1.40
C HIS A 227 -7.41 4.35 0.26
N GLY A 228 -6.61 4.99 -0.57
CA GLY A 228 -5.88 4.36 -1.65
C GLY A 228 -4.72 5.23 -2.10
N TYR A 229 -3.71 4.60 -2.70
CA TYR A 229 -2.50 5.29 -3.12
C TYR A 229 -2.43 5.36 -4.65
N VAL A 230 -2.13 6.54 -5.15
CA VAL A 230 -1.98 6.78 -6.58
C VAL A 230 -0.63 7.44 -6.83
N VAL A 231 0.23 6.75 -7.58
CA VAL A 231 1.51 7.31 -8.04
C VAL A 231 1.27 8.68 -8.70
N VAL A 232 2.00 9.71 -8.27
CA VAL A 232 1.90 11.04 -8.87
C VAL A 232 2.23 10.97 -10.36
N GLY A 233 1.39 11.59 -11.19
CA GLY A 233 1.43 11.50 -12.65
C GLY A 233 0.55 10.39 -13.24
N ASN A 234 -0.04 9.50 -12.44
CA ASN A 234 -1.09 8.59 -12.90
C ASN A 234 -2.46 9.29 -12.91
N GLU A 235 -2.67 10.13 -13.93
CA GLU A 235 -3.88 10.95 -14.08
C GLU A 235 -5.17 10.12 -14.18
N ALA A 236 -5.11 8.93 -14.79
CA ALA A 236 -6.28 8.06 -14.93
C ALA A 236 -6.80 7.59 -13.57
N SER A 237 -5.90 7.10 -12.70
CA SER A 237 -6.26 6.69 -11.33
C SER A 237 -6.63 7.90 -10.46
N ALA A 238 -5.92 9.02 -10.59
CA ALA A 238 -6.23 10.23 -9.83
C ALA A 238 -7.62 10.79 -10.17
N HIS A 239 -7.97 10.85 -11.46
CA HIS A 239 -9.30 11.25 -11.91
C HIS A 239 -10.39 10.25 -11.45
N MET A 240 -10.09 8.95 -11.46
CA MET A 240 -10.99 7.94 -10.92
C MET A 240 -11.28 8.16 -9.43
N CYS A 241 -10.24 8.34 -8.61
CA CYS A 241 -10.36 8.61 -7.17
C CYS A 241 -11.12 9.91 -6.88
N LYS A 242 -10.78 11.02 -7.55
CA LYS A 242 -11.52 12.29 -7.44
C LYS A 242 -12.99 12.14 -7.82
N GLY A 243 -13.26 11.40 -8.89
CA GLY A 243 -14.62 11.10 -9.35
C GLY A 243 -15.42 10.15 -8.45
N LEU A 244 -14.81 9.62 -7.37
CA LEU A 244 -15.45 8.90 -6.28
C LEU A 244 -15.60 9.76 -5.01
N GLY A 245 -15.31 11.06 -5.09
CA GLY A 245 -15.30 11.98 -3.93
C GLY A 245 -14.02 11.91 -3.10
N GLY A 246 -13.01 11.17 -3.57
CA GLY A 246 -11.73 11.04 -2.88
C GLY A 246 -10.96 12.36 -2.85
N LYS A 247 -10.35 12.66 -1.70
CA LYS A 247 -9.49 13.82 -1.49
C LYS A 247 -8.03 13.38 -1.39
N ALA A 248 -7.14 14.02 -2.15
CA ALA A 248 -5.71 13.79 -2.03
C ALA A 248 -5.18 14.70 -0.92
N ASP A 249 -5.02 14.15 0.29
CA ASP A 249 -4.73 14.95 1.48
C ASP A 249 -3.21 15.15 1.71
N TRP A 250 -2.39 14.18 1.31
CA TRP A 250 -0.91 14.26 1.40
C TRP A 250 -0.23 13.31 0.40
N GLU A 251 1.09 13.48 0.24
CA GLU A 251 1.95 12.53 -0.47
C GLU A 251 2.61 11.53 0.48
N CYS A 252 2.76 10.29 0.03
CA CYS A 252 3.46 9.23 0.73
C CYS A 252 4.39 8.41 -0.17
N TYR A 253 5.29 7.67 0.46
CA TYR A 253 6.43 7.01 -0.18
C TYR A 253 6.58 5.56 0.30
N TRP A 254 7.21 4.74 -0.54
CA TRP A 254 7.61 3.38 -0.19
C TRP A 254 9.12 3.31 -0.04
N LEU A 255 9.61 3.46 1.19
CA LEU A 255 11.04 3.57 1.45
C LEU A 255 11.61 2.24 1.89
N ARG A 256 12.79 1.89 1.38
CA ARG A 256 13.61 0.83 1.96
C ARG A 256 14.48 1.45 3.04
N VAL A 257 14.27 1.03 4.28
CA VAL A 257 15.02 1.46 5.45
C VAL A 257 16.06 0.41 5.79
N ASP A 258 17.30 0.84 5.95
CA ASP A 258 18.44 0.05 6.39
C ASP A 258 18.50 0.05 7.91
N LEU A 259 18.03 -1.04 8.50
CA LEU A 259 17.98 -1.20 9.95
C LEU A 259 19.38 -1.38 10.57
N GLY A 260 20.40 -1.73 9.77
CA GLY A 260 21.79 -1.83 10.23
C GLY A 260 22.39 -0.47 10.57
N LYS A 261 21.89 0.61 9.96
CA LYS A 261 22.37 1.98 10.17
C LYS A 261 21.75 2.70 11.36
N GLY A 262 20.64 2.21 11.92
CA GLY A 262 20.00 2.83 13.09
C GLY A 262 20.96 2.99 14.27
N LEU A 263 21.74 1.94 14.54
CA LEU A 263 22.70 1.88 15.65
C LEU A 263 23.83 2.93 15.52
N GLU A 264 24.13 3.39 14.31
CA GLU A 264 25.13 4.42 14.05
C GLU A 264 24.53 5.83 14.21
N ALA A 265 23.23 6.00 13.96
CA ALA A 265 22.55 7.29 14.03
C ALA A 265 22.39 7.81 15.47
N LEU A 266 22.26 6.92 16.48
CA LEU A 266 22.24 7.32 17.90
C LEU A 266 23.61 7.73 18.47
N ARG A 267 24.71 7.47 17.76
CA ARG A 267 26.08 7.76 18.22
C ARG A 267 26.59 9.15 17.78
N ARG A 268 25.79 9.90 17.02
CA ARG A 268 26.07 11.27 16.57
C ARG A 268 25.18 12.24 17.32
#